data_AF-A0A511SV31-F1
#
_entry.id   AF-A0A511SV31-F1
#
_cell.length_a   1.000
_cell.length_b   1.000
_cell.length_c   1.000
_cell.angle_alpha   90.00
_cell.angle_beta   90.00
_cell.angle_gamma   90.00
#
_symmetry.space_group_name_H-M   'P 1'
#
loop_
_entity.id
_entity.type
_entity.pdbx_description
1 polymer ?
#
loop_
_entity_poly.entity_id
_entity_poly.type
_entity_poly.pdbx_seq_one_letter_code
_entity_poly.pdbx_strand_id
1 'polypeptide(L)'
;MRRFLLATALLCATLSGLAGCKGPCRELSEKLCDCSINSVEKEICLQNASREESRVEPTPEQEAVCETKLAGCDCKKIETAEGKRECGIAREGGID
;
A
#
# COMPACT_ATOMS: atom_id res chain seq x y z
N MET A 1 -37.47 18.07 -30.58
CA MET A 1 -37.12 16.89 -29.75
C MET A 1 -35.73 16.31 -30.10
N ARG A 2 -34.68 17.15 -30.18
CA ARG A 2 -33.30 16.71 -30.50
C ARG A 2 -32.25 17.32 -29.56
N ARG A 3 -32.67 18.23 -28.67
CA ARG A 3 -31.83 18.95 -27.70
C ARG A 3 -31.79 18.27 -26.33
N PHE A 4 -32.69 17.33 -26.06
CA PHE A 4 -32.77 16.60 -24.79
C PHE A 4 -31.88 15.35 -24.74
N LEU A 5 -31.28 14.94 -25.86
CA LEU A 5 -30.44 13.74 -25.93
C LEU A 5 -28.95 13.99 -25.67
N LEU A 6 -28.53 15.24 -25.48
CA LEU A 6 -27.12 15.60 -25.23
C LEU A 6 -26.83 15.90 -23.76
N ALA A 7 -27.85 16.01 -22.91
CA ALA A 7 -27.68 16.40 -21.52
C ALA A 7 -27.44 15.22 -20.56
N THR A 8 -27.68 13.98 -20.98
CA THR A 8 -27.55 12.79 -20.11
C THR A 8 -26.21 12.06 -20.21
N ALA A 9 -25.31 12.46 -21.12
CA ALA A 9 -24.03 11.77 -21.33
C ALA A 9 -22.88 12.27 -20.42
N LEU A 10 -23.08 13.34 -19.64
CA LEU A 10 -22.00 14.02 -18.90
C LEU A 10 -21.92 13.68 -17.41
N LEU A 11 -22.73 12.76 -16.89
CA LEU A 11 -22.84 12.49 -15.44
C LEU A 11 -22.18 11.20 -14.94
N CYS A 12 -21.53 10.40 -15.79
CA CYS A 12 -20.90 9.14 -15.36
C CYS A 12 -19.37 9.19 -15.17
N ALA A 13 -18.75 10.38 -15.14
CA ALA A 13 -17.30 10.51 -15.11
C ALA A 13 -16.66 10.62 -13.70
N THR A 14 -17.41 10.46 -12.61
CA THR A 14 -16.90 10.73 -11.25
C THR A 14 -16.86 9.51 -10.31
N LEU A 15 -16.98 8.28 -10.83
CA LEU A 15 -16.91 7.05 -10.01
C LEU A 15 -15.64 6.20 -10.21
N SER A 16 -14.57 6.76 -10.80
CA SER A 16 -13.30 6.03 -10.96
C SER A 16 -12.47 5.92 -9.67
N GLY A 17 -13.00 6.35 -8.51
CA GLY A 17 -12.30 6.31 -7.21
C GLY A 17 -12.64 5.14 -6.28
N LEU A 18 -13.50 4.19 -6.68
CA LEU A 18 -13.86 3.03 -5.85
C LEU A 18 -13.55 1.68 -6.51
N ALA A 19 -12.56 1.63 -7.40
CA ALA A 19 -11.99 0.34 -7.78
C ALA A 19 -11.10 -0.14 -6.63
N GLY A 20 -11.33 -1.36 -6.13
CA GLY A 20 -10.55 -2.04 -5.10
C GLY A 20 -9.10 -2.35 -5.50
N CYS A 21 -8.35 -1.32 -5.87
CA CYS A 21 -6.90 -1.35 -5.95
C CYS A 21 -6.36 -1.03 -4.56
N LYS A 22 -5.57 -1.94 -4.00
CA LYS A 22 -4.89 -1.69 -2.74
C LYS A 22 -4.06 -0.40 -2.83
N GLY A 23 -4.04 0.40 -1.77
CA GLY A 23 -3.20 1.60 -1.71
C GLY A 23 -1.70 1.24 -1.69
N PRO A 24 -0.80 2.14 -2.09
CA PRO A 24 0.65 1.96 -1.95
C PRO A 24 1.13 1.45 -0.57
N CYS A 25 0.51 1.87 0.52
CA CYS A 25 0.86 1.40 1.87
C CYS A 25 0.45 -0.05 2.11
N ARG A 26 -0.70 -0.47 1.59
CA ARG A 26 -1.10 -1.88 1.61
C ARG A 26 -0.20 -2.70 0.70
N GLU A 27 0.21 -2.16 -0.44
CA GLU A 27 1.21 -2.78 -1.30
C GLU A 27 2.54 -3.03 -0.61
N LEU A 28 3.05 -2.01 0.07
CA LEU A 28 4.33 -2.09 0.77
C LEU A 28 4.25 -3.11 1.91
N SER A 29 3.14 -3.15 2.63
CA SER A 29 2.89 -4.12 3.70
C SER A 29 2.88 -5.56 3.16
N GLU A 30 2.24 -5.80 2.02
CA GLU A 30 2.25 -7.12 1.39
C GLU A 30 3.64 -7.51 0.88
N LYS A 31 4.40 -6.54 0.35
CA LYS A 31 5.81 -6.74 -0.05
C LYS A 31 6.69 -7.12 1.15
N LEU A 32 6.44 -6.54 2.33
CA LEU A 32 7.09 -6.95 3.58
C LEU A 32 6.71 -8.38 3.99
N CYS A 33 5.45 -8.78 3.79
CA CYS A 33 5.01 -10.15 4.04
C CYS A 33 5.67 -11.18 3.10
N ASP A 34 6.11 -10.78 1.90
CA ASP A 34 6.90 -11.64 1.02
C ASP A 34 8.28 -11.97 1.59
N CYS A 35 8.74 -11.26 2.62
CA CYS A 35 9.99 -11.54 3.31
C CYS A 35 9.87 -12.62 4.41
N SER A 36 8.66 -13.14 4.67
CA SER A 36 8.44 -14.19 5.67
C SER A 36 9.18 -15.49 5.33
N ILE A 37 9.55 -16.26 6.37
CA ILE A 37 10.37 -17.49 6.22
C ILE A 37 9.55 -18.63 5.62
N ASN A 38 8.24 -18.62 5.83
CA ASN A 38 7.32 -19.66 5.36
C ASN A 38 5.93 -19.10 5.00
N SER A 39 5.11 -19.93 4.37
CA SER A 39 3.78 -19.56 3.89
C SER A 39 2.79 -19.23 5.00
N VAL A 40 2.90 -19.90 6.15
CA VAL A 40 1.99 -19.66 7.30
C VAL A 40 2.23 -18.28 7.87
N GLU A 41 3.49 -17.89 8.09
CA GLU A 41 3.86 -16.55 8.54
C GLU A 41 3.43 -15.47 7.55
N LYS A 42 3.62 -15.73 6.25
CA LYS A 42 3.17 -14.84 5.18
C LYS A 42 1.65 -14.63 5.23
N GLU A 43 0.87 -15.70 5.35
CA GLU A 43 -0.60 -15.61 5.41
C GLU A 43 -1.06 -14.81 6.62
N ILE A 44 -0.48 -15.05 7.79
CA ILE A 44 -0.76 -14.28 9.01
C ILE A 44 -0.40 -12.80 8.80
N CYS A 45 0.74 -12.51 8.19
CA CYS A 45 1.17 -11.15 7.87
C CYS A 45 0.17 -10.45 6.93
N LEU A 46 -0.25 -11.12 5.85
CA LEU A 46 -1.20 -10.57 4.88
C LEU A 46 -2.56 -10.26 5.52
N GLN A 47 -3.05 -11.15 6.40
CA GLN A 47 -4.27 -10.94 7.18
C GLN A 47 -4.14 -9.73 8.11
N ASN A 48 -3.03 -9.62 8.83
CA ASN A 48 -2.78 -8.49 9.73
C ASN A 48 -2.74 -7.16 8.95
N ALA A 49 -2.02 -7.11 7.84
CA ALA A 49 -1.95 -5.90 7.03
C ALA A 49 -3.32 -5.49 6.47
N SER A 50 -4.21 -6.44 6.14
CA SER A 50 -5.56 -6.14 5.63
C SER A 50 -6.44 -5.60 6.74
N ARG A 51 -6.32 -6.22 7.92
CA ARG A 51 -7.02 -5.79 9.13
C ARG A 51 -6.59 -4.39 9.53
N GLU A 52 -5.30 -4.06 9.52
CA GLU A 52 -4.83 -2.74 9.91
C GLU A 52 -5.20 -1.64 8.90
N GLU A 53 -5.12 -1.91 7.59
CA GLU A 53 -5.62 -0.98 6.56
C GLU A 53 -7.11 -0.67 6.78
N SER A 54 -7.91 -1.68 7.13
CA SER A 54 -9.34 -1.51 7.43
C SER A 54 -9.60 -0.72 8.72
N ARG A 55 -8.62 -0.64 9.63
CA ARG A 55 -8.73 0.07 10.91
C ARG A 55 -8.23 1.50 10.83
N VAL A 56 -7.18 1.73 10.04
CA VAL A 56 -6.50 3.02 9.90
C VAL A 56 -6.23 3.22 8.42
N GLU A 57 -7.07 4.04 7.80
CA GLU A 57 -6.89 4.45 6.41
C GLU A 57 -5.69 5.39 6.32
N PRO A 58 -4.68 5.11 5.47
CA PRO A 58 -3.56 6.01 5.25
C PRO A 58 -4.01 7.35 4.66
N THR A 59 -3.38 8.45 5.09
CA THR A 59 -3.57 9.75 4.41
C THR A 59 -2.90 9.75 3.04
N PRO A 60 -3.29 10.65 2.12
CA PRO A 60 -2.63 10.76 0.82
C PRO A 60 -1.11 11.00 0.92
N GLU A 61 -0.66 11.73 1.93
CA GLU A 61 0.77 11.95 2.19
C GLU A 61 1.48 10.66 2.63
N GLN A 62 0.81 9.84 3.43
CA GLN A 62 1.33 8.53 3.83
C GLN A 62 1.40 7.58 2.64
N GLU A 63 0.38 7.58 1.78
CA GLU A 63 0.39 6.78 0.54
C GLU A 63 1.56 7.17 -0.38
N ALA A 64 1.80 8.47 -0.55
CA ALA A 64 2.95 8.95 -1.32
C ALA A 64 4.29 8.49 -0.70
N VAL A 65 4.41 8.50 0.63
CA VAL A 65 5.60 7.96 1.32
C VAL A 65 5.74 6.47 1.02
N CYS A 66 4.69 5.68 1.17
CA CYS A 66 4.71 4.24 0.88
C CYS A 66 5.08 3.96 -0.58
N GLU A 67 4.55 4.71 -1.53
CA GLU A 67 4.87 4.60 -2.96
C GLU A 67 6.37 4.77 -3.23
N THR A 68 7.03 5.74 -2.59
CA THR A 68 8.48 5.93 -2.74
C THR A 68 9.32 4.75 -2.22
N LYS A 69 8.77 3.96 -1.28
CA LYS A 69 9.46 2.81 -0.67
C LYS A 69 9.28 1.52 -1.47
N LEU A 70 8.21 1.43 -2.28
CA LEU A 70 7.91 0.24 -3.08
C LEU A 70 9.05 -0.17 -4.01
N ALA A 71 9.71 0.80 -4.65
CA ALA A 71 10.82 0.51 -5.56
C ALA A 71 12.08 0.02 -4.84
N GLY A 72 12.36 0.54 -3.62
CA GLY A 72 13.60 0.29 -2.90
C GLY A 72 13.56 -0.91 -1.95
N CYS A 73 12.39 -1.31 -1.48
CA CYS A 73 12.30 -2.37 -0.47
C CYS A 73 12.68 -3.75 -1.05
N ASP A 74 13.76 -4.37 -0.54
CA ASP A 74 14.26 -5.68 -0.94
C ASP A 74 14.42 -6.59 0.29
N CYS A 75 13.74 -7.75 0.29
CA CYS A 75 13.81 -8.74 1.35
C CYS A 75 15.23 -9.26 1.61
N LYS A 76 16.13 -9.22 0.62
CA LYS A 76 17.53 -9.63 0.80
C LYS A 76 18.30 -8.71 1.75
N LYS A 77 17.85 -7.47 1.89
CA LYS A 77 18.48 -6.45 2.74
C LYS A 77 17.65 -6.12 3.98
N ILE A 78 16.51 -6.77 4.19
CA ILE A 78 15.53 -6.36 5.22
C ILE A 78 16.10 -6.35 6.65
N GLU A 79 17.12 -7.16 6.91
CA GLU A 79 17.80 -7.21 8.21
C GLU A 79 18.87 -6.11 8.39
N THR A 80 19.31 -5.48 7.30
CA THR A 80 20.32 -4.41 7.32
C THR A 80 19.70 -3.05 7.65
N ALA A 81 20.50 -2.13 8.20
CA ALA A 81 20.07 -0.76 8.44
C ALA A 81 19.66 -0.01 7.16
N GLU A 82 20.26 -0.34 6.01
CA GLU A 82 19.86 0.19 4.70
C GLU A 82 18.48 -0.30 4.29
N GLY A 83 18.27 -1.63 4.26
CA GLY A 83 17.00 -2.21 3.85
C GLY A 83 15.84 -1.80 4.76
N LYS A 84 16.06 -1.68 6.09
CA LYS A 84 15.05 -1.17 7.01
C LYS A 84 14.62 0.26 6.67
N ARG A 85 15.54 1.13 6.25
CA ARG A 85 15.23 2.51 5.80
C ARG A 85 14.54 2.54 4.44
N GLU A 86 14.97 1.68 3.52
CA GLU A 86 14.38 1.52 2.18
C GLU A 86 12.95 0.98 2.25
N CYS A 87 12.65 0.12 3.21
CA CYS A 87 11.33 -0.46 3.45
C CYS A 87 10.46 0.34 4.44
N GLY A 88 10.96 1.44 5.02
CA GLY A 88 10.19 2.29 5.94
C GLY A 88 9.94 1.67 7.33
N ILE A 89 10.75 0.69 7.75
CA ILE A 89 10.62 -0.01 9.04
C ILE A 89 11.82 0.26 9.98
N ALA A 90 12.69 1.19 9.63
CA ALA A 90 13.77 1.63 10.50
C ALA A 90 13.20 2.26 11.77
N ARG A 91 13.69 1.83 12.94
CA ARG A 91 13.38 2.48 14.22
C ARG A 91 14.37 3.62 14.44
N GLU A 92 13.88 4.82 14.67
CA GLU A 92 14.73 5.92 15.12
C GLU A 92 15.30 5.56 16.51
N GLY A 93 16.62 5.32 16.58
CA GLY A 93 17.33 4.99 17.83
C GLY A 93 17.58 3.51 18.12
N GLY A 94 17.35 2.60 17.17
CA GLY A 94 17.79 1.19 17.31
C GLY A 94 19.30 1.08 17.11
N ILE A 95 20.03 0.68 18.16
CA ILE A 95 21.45 0.29 18.06
C ILE A 95 21.47 -1.06 17.33
N ASP A 96 22.23 -1.12 16.24
CA ASP A 96 22.44 -2.31 15.40
C ASP A 96 23.06 -3.48 16.18
#